data_AF-U7R4Y5-F1
#
_entry.id   AF-U7R4Y5-F1
#
_cell.length_a   1.000
_cell.length_b   1.000
_cell.length_c   1.000
_cell.angle_alpha   90.00
_cell.angle_beta   90.00
_cell.angle_gamma   90.00
#
_symmetry.space_group_name_H-M   'P 1'
#
loop_
_entity.id
_entity.type
_entity.pdbx_description
1 polymer ?
#
loop_
_entity_poly.entity_id
_entity_poly.type
_entity_poly.pdbx_seq_one_letter_code
_entity_poly.pdbx_strand_id
1 'polypeptide(L)' 'MAKRDNKTIRRISQAERFGKVAKNGISLKGKWLQEAGFTFGMPLKIRVMPDCIVITAQNTQEL' A
#
# COMPACT_ATOMS: atom_id res chain seq x y z
N MET A 1 -7.11 24.13 -10.44
CA MET A 1 -7.47 22.70 -10.61
C MET A 1 -6.21 21.96 -11.06
N ALA A 2 -5.57 21.20 -10.15
CA ALA A 2 -4.32 20.51 -10.47
C ALA A 2 -4.59 19.35 -11.44
N LYS A 3 -3.98 19.39 -12.64
CA LYS A 3 -3.95 18.27 -13.59
C LYS A 3 -3.27 17.09 -12.89
N ARG A 4 -4.06 16.07 -12.50
CA ARG A 4 -3.51 14.77 -12.11
C ARG A 4 -2.87 14.14 -13.35
N ASP A 5 -1.55 14.16 -13.40
CA ASP A 5 -0.78 13.55 -14.47
C ASP A 5 -1.06 12.04 -14.57
N ASN A 6 -1.71 11.64 -15.66
CA ASN A 6 -2.08 10.27 -16.02
C ASN A 6 -0.87 9.31 -16.11
N LYS A 7 0.36 9.85 -16.16
CA LYS A 7 1.61 9.08 -16.20
C LYS A 7 1.95 8.43 -14.86
N THR A 8 1.57 9.04 -13.74
CA THR A 8 1.83 8.50 -12.39
C THR A 8 0.93 7.30 -12.10
N ILE A 9 -0.32 7.33 -12.57
CA ILE A 9 -1.32 6.25 -12.40
C ILE A 9 -0.92 4.99 -13.18
N ARG A 10 -0.27 5.13 -14.35
CA ARG A 10 0.20 4.00 -15.18
C ARG A 10 1.44 3.26 -14.64
N ARG A 11 2.12 3.78 -13.61
CA ARG A 11 3.26 3.09 -12.96
C ARG A 11 2.85 2.17 -11.80
N ILE A 12 1.71 2.45 -11.17
CA ILE A 12 1.22 1.71 -9.99
C ILE A 12 0.44 0.44 -10.42
N SER A 13 0.03 0.36 -11.69
CA SER A 13 -0.88 -0.67 -12.20
C SER A 13 -0.21 -1.98 -12.64
N GLN A 14 1.13 -2.11 -12.62
CA GLN A 14 1.81 -3.24 -13.27
C GLN A 14 3.07 -3.80 -12.58
N ALA A 15 3.25 -3.62 -11.27
CA ALA A 15 4.36 -4.28 -10.60
C ALA A 15 3.84 -5.18 -9.47
N GLU A 16 3.47 -6.40 -9.80
CA GLU A 16 3.46 -7.48 -8.80
C GLU A 16 4.84 -7.47 -8.11
N ARG A 17 4.84 -7.29 -6.79
CA ARG A 17 6.05 -7.26 -5.98
C ARG A 17 6.17 -8.59 -5.25
N PHE A 18 7.16 -9.37 -5.62
CA PHE A 18 7.45 -10.64 -4.97
C PHE A 18 8.36 -10.42 -3.77
N GLY A 19 8.00 -11.05 -2.66
CA GLY A 19 8.77 -11.04 -1.42
C GLY A 19 8.70 -12.40 -0.74
N LYS A 20 9.41 -12.54 0.38
CA LYS A 20 9.34 -13.74 1.21
C LYS A 20 8.84 -13.35 2.59
N VAL A 21 8.01 -14.22 3.16
CA VAL A 21 7.66 -14.14 4.58
C VAL A 21 8.92 -14.49 5.38
N ALA A 22 9.30 -13.61 6.31
CA ALA A 22 10.34 -13.89 7.28
C ALA A 22 9.73 -14.56 8.52
N LYS A 23 10.56 -15.09 9.42
CA LYS A 23 10.14 -15.92 10.57
C LYS A 23 8.90 -15.39 11.31
N ASN A 24 8.81 -14.08 11.51
CA ASN A 24 7.71 -13.43 12.23
C ASN A 24 7.10 -12.21 11.50
N GLY A 25 7.21 -12.12 10.16
CA GLY A 25 6.62 -10.95 9.49
C GLY A 25 6.83 -10.82 7.99
N ILE A 26 6.09 -9.85 7.43
CA ILE A 26 6.16 -9.42 6.03
C ILE A 26 6.80 -8.03 6.00
N SER A 27 7.89 -7.88 5.24
CA SER A 27 8.57 -6.59 5.12
C SER A 27 8.20 -5.94 3.79
N LEU A 28 7.45 -4.85 3.85
CA LEU A 28 7.15 -4.00 2.70
C LEU A 28 8.14 -2.83 2.72
N LYS A 29 9.02 -2.75 1.71
CA LYS A 29 10.08 -1.73 1.62
C LYS A 29 10.14 -1.13 0.22
N GLY A 30 10.48 0.16 0.15
CA GLY A 30 10.78 0.87 -1.10
C GLY A 30 9.92 2.11 -1.32
N LYS A 31 10.36 2.95 -2.27
CA LYS A 31 9.68 4.23 -2.63
C LYS A 31 8.25 4.03 -3.13
N TRP A 32 7.94 2.83 -3.66
CA TRP A 32 6.61 2.48 -4.17
C TRP A 32 5.50 2.57 -3.12
N LEU A 33 5.81 2.43 -1.82
CA LEU A 33 4.81 2.61 -0.76
C LEU A 33 4.29 4.05 -0.71
N GLN A 34 5.20 5.03 -0.81
CA GLN A 34 4.84 6.45 -0.88
C GLN A 34 4.12 6.79 -2.19
N GLU A 35 4.56 6.20 -3.31
CA GLU A 35 3.89 6.35 -4.61
C GLU A 35 2.47 5.75 -4.60
N ALA A 36 2.23 4.70 -3.81
CA ALA A 36 0.92 4.11 -3.57
C ALA A 36 0.08 4.88 -2.53
N GLY A 37 0.59 5.98 -1.97
CA GLY A 37 -0.12 6.85 -1.03
C GLY A 37 0.06 6.51 0.45
N PHE A 38 0.87 5.52 0.80
CA PHE A 38 1.19 5.23 2.21
C PHE A 38 2.30 6.18 2.70
N THR A 39 1.99 7.00 3.70
CA THR A 39 2.94 7.94 4.32
C THR A 39 3.33 7.52 5.74
N PHE A 40 4.44 8.06 6.25
CA PHE A 40 4.88 7.78 7.62
C PHE A 40 3.84 8.24 8.65
N GLY A 41 3.59 7.40 9.66
CA GLY A 41 2.62 7.68 10.73
C GLY A 41 1.15 7.53 10.31
N MET A 42 0.87 7.16 9.05
CA MET A 42 -0.50 6.92 8.60
C MET A 42 -1.08 5.68 9.31
N PRO A 43 -2.29 5.78 9.89
CA PRO A 43 -2.96 4.61 10.44
C PRO A 43 -3.37 3.66 9.32
N LEU A 44 -3.25 2.35 9.57
CA LEU A 44 -3.51 1.30 8.58
C LEU A 44 -4.66 0.41 9.04
N LYS A 45 -5.48 -0.03 8.09
CA LYS A 45 -6.48 -1.07 8.26
C LYS A 45 -5.98 -2.35 7.60
N ILE A 46 -5.81 -3.40 8.39
CA ILE A 46 -5.35 -4.71 7.93
C ILE A 46 -6.52 -5.68 8.03
N ARG A 47 -6.94 -6.25 6.90
CA ARG A 47 -7.94 -7.32 6.84
C ARG A 47 -7.22 -8.63 6.56
N VAL A 48 -7.47 -9.64 7.39
CA VAL A 48 -6.88 -10.97 7.27
C VAL A 48 -7.94 -11.94 6.78
N MET A 49 -7.61 -12.70 5.75
CA MET A 49 -8.42 -13.75 5.14
C MET A 49 -7.53 -14.98 4.94
N PRO A 50 -8.10 -16.19 4.77
CA PRO A 50 -7.31 -17.34 4.34
C PRO A 50 -6.47 -16.99 3.10
N ASP A 51 -5.17 -17.25 3.18
CA ASP A 51 -4.17 -17.02 2.12
C ASP A 51 -4.03 -15.56 1.61
N CYS A 52 -4.68 -14.58 2.24
CA CYS A 52 -4.71 -13.21 1.76
C CYS A 52 -4.74 -12.18 2.90
N ILE A 53 -3.93 -11.12 2.77
CA ILE A 53 -4.00 -9.94 3.61
C ILE A 53 -4.22 -8.73 2.74
N VAL A 54 -5.19 -7.90 3.10
CA VAL A 54 -5.45 -6.62 2.44
C VAL A 54 -5.06 -5.49 3.38
N ILE A 55 -4.12 -4.65 2.95
CA ILE A 55 -3.63 -3.49 3.69
C ILE A 55 -4.14 -2.23 3.00
N THR A 56 -4.84 -1.37 3.74
CA THR A 56 -5.32 -0.08 3.25
C THR A 56 -5.01 1.02 4.26
N ALA A 57 -4.98 2.28 3.80
CA ALA A 57 -5.02 3.43 4.72
C ALA A 57 -6.30 3.35 5.57
N GLN A 58 -6.20 3.62 6.86
CA GLN A 58 -7.37 3.76 7.72
C GLN A 58 -7.94 5.17 7.53
N ASN A 59 -9.19 5.25 7.07
CA ASN A 59 -9.89 6.52 7.03
C ASN A 59 -10.29 6.91 8.46
N THR A 60 -9.63 7.92 9.03
CA THR A 60 -9.96 8.44 10.37
C THR A 60 -11.31 9.16 10.43
N GLN A 61 -11.98 9.36 9.29
CA GLN A 61 -13.31 9.97 9.20
C GLN A 61 -14.48 8.97 9.33
N GLU A 62 -14.21 7.67 9.50
CA GLU A 62 -15.23 6.64 9.77
C GLU A 62 -15.35 6.28 11.27
N LEU A 63 -14.95 7.19 12.17
CA LEU A 63 -15.11 7.03 13.63
C LEU A 63 -16.34 7.78 14.15
#